data_AF-A0A947GJG6-F1
#
_entry.id   AF-A0A947GJG6-F1
#
_cell.length_a   1.000
_cell.length_b   1.000
_cell.length_c   1.000
_cell.angle_alpha   90.00
_cell.angle_beta   90.00
_cell.angle_gamma   90.00
#
_symmetry.space_group_name_H-M   'P 1'
#
loop_
_entity.id
_entity.type
_entity.pdbx_description
1 polymer ?
#
loop_
_entity_poly.entity_id
_entity_poly.type
_entity_poly.pdbx_seq_one_letter_code
_entity_poly.pdbx_strand_id
1 'polypeptide(L)'
;MIAQLTLYQKDIFYIALSLGITVFGAVGLYVVLFHLLRSYFRKFEQDIALVTLNVSAYPGLTLFVLLGLAIIAKTSHSLATVEWLQRLLLGGIIVIISYWCLRLFKQVLIYYLKDYAETTEVMWDEVLLPLLEAIVPVMIILMSGALIMQLCLGLNLTGAWVTLGGSAFIIGFAVKDILANFFSGIALLIDSPFRFGDVLRIEIGNEESSHLGILRKIGVRVTHIYIFELHTEVYIPNSVMQSHKITNLSRPIEPVFFSTPIEFDPQCNLERAKKIMQEILLAHPDTVGNIESKLTCLKNYYSWENEFVHKKENGIQRLLAEYAVNNKLEEVEDALRAMMITLQFVEQGGLTQEEIDTVQTEYDDILTLMGLTVVKQKTRKQSLFNLQHIQPTFVLRETKDPDSLINLVRKWYRIWLSDPNMADEDEYVLLEIWERKIELLKRRTRKLHQKILNPLQEETRLDDYVKELVRWLRDRFKQARSSWHEPEVRMERVVKDEGHTYIRFTLNYYVDDIRLEDGERGARVNSDIHREIMHHLKDDCRSQV
;
A
#
# COMPACT_ATOMS: atom_id res chain seq x y z
N MET A 1 74.78 30.54 -4.46
CA MET A 1 74.62 30.50 -5.93
C MET A 1 74.24 29.11 -6.45
N ILE A 2 75.04 28.05 -6.20
CA ILE A 2 74.75 26.68 -6.71
C ILE A 2 73.42 26.11 -6.15
N ALA A 3 73.12 26.31 -4.86
CA ALA A 3 71.87 25.87 -4.25
C ALA A 3 70.60 26.59 -4.77
N GLN A 4 70.74 27.83 -5.27
CA GLN A 4 69.62 28.57 -5.88
C GLN A 4 69.38 28.11 -7.33
N LEU A 5 70.45 27.75 -8.07
CA LEU A 5 70.32 27.16 -9.40
C LEU A 5 69.66 25.77 -9.37
N THR A 6 69.97 24.94 -8.36
CA THR A 6 69.37 23.61 -8.23
C THR A 6 67.90 23.65 -7.80
N LEU A 7 67.49 24.65 -7.00
CA LEU A 7 66.08 24.91 -6.68
C LEU A 7 65.30 25.38 -7.91
N TYR A 8 65.86 26.32 -8.67
CA TYR A 8 65.23 26.85 -9.89
C TYR A 8 65.07 25.79 -11.00
N GLN A 9 66.06 24.90 -11.18
CA GLN A 9 65.95 23.77 -12.11
C GLN A 9 64.88 22.75 -11.70
N LYS A 10 64.71 22.50 -10.39
CA LYS A 10 63.64 21.64 -9.88
C LYS A 10 62.26 22.23 -10.16
N ASP A 11 62.07 23.52 -9.92
CA ASP A 11 60.78 24.20 -10.17
C ASP A 11 60.38 24.17 -11.64
N ILE A 12 61.33 24.41 -12.56
CA ILE A 12 61.07 24.32 -14.01
C ILE A 12 60.67 22.89 -14.42
N PHE A 13 61.33 21.88 -13.87
CA PHE A 13 61.00 20.47 -14.15
C PHE A 13 59.59 20.12 -13.66
N TYR A 14 59.21 20.54 -12.45
CA TYR A 14 57.86 20.31 -11.92
C TYR A 14 56.78 21.04 -12.71
N ILE A 15 57.03 22.27 -13.15
CA ILE A 15 56.09 23.05 -13.99
C ILE A 15 55.92 22.37 -15.36
N ALA A 16 57.01 21.95 -16.02
CA ALA A 16 56.95 21.27 -17.30
C ALA A 16 56.19 19.92 -17.21
N LEU A 17 56.45 19.15 -16.15
CA LEU A 17 55.77 17.87 -15.90
C LEU A 17 54.27 18.06 -15.66
N SER A 18 53.89 19.01 -14.80
CA SER A 18 52.48 19.29 -14.48
C SER A 18 51.70 19.88 -15.66
N LEU A 19 52.35 20.69 -16.50
CA LEU A 19 51.77 21.17 -17.76
C LEU A 19 51.56 20.01 -18.75
N GLY A 20 52.55 19.10 -18.86
CA GLY A 20 52.41 17.88 -19.67
C GLY A 20 51.25 16.98 -19.22
N ILE A 21 51.11 16.76 -17.90
CA ILE A 21 49.99 16.00 -17.31
C ILE A 21 48.65 16.70 -17.59
N THR A 22 48.59 18.02 -17.45
CA THR A 22 47.36 18.79 -17.69
C THR A 22 46.93 18.71 -19.15
N VAL A 23 47.86 18.86 -20.09
CA VAL A 23 47.56 18.78 -21.53
C VAL A 23 47.14 17.36 -21.91
N PHE A 24 47.89 16.34 -21.48
CA PHE A 24 47.55 14.94 -21.77
C PHE A 24 46.22 14.53 -21.14
N GLY A 25 45.97 14.95 -19.89
CA GLY A 25 44.71 14.75 -19.20
C GLY A 25 43.54 15.44 -19.89
N ALA A 26 43.72 16.67 -20.40
CA ALA A 26 42.68 17.39 -21.13
C ALA A 26 42.33 16.72 -22.47
N VAL A 27 43.35 16.24 -23.20
CA VAL A 27 43.15 15.46 -24.44
C VAL A 27 42.45 14.14 -24.13
N GLY A 28 42.87 13.42 -23.08
CA GLY A 28 42.21 12.20 -22.63
C GLY A 28 40.74 12.44 -22.25
N LEU A 29 40.47 13.48 -21.47
CA LEU A 29 39.11 13.88 -21.09
C LEU A 29 38.27 14.28 -22.30
N TYR A 30 38.85 14.99 -23.29
CA TYR A 30 38.18 15.30 -24.55
C TYR A 30 37.77 14.03 -25.31
N VAL A 31 38.68 13.07 -25.47
CA VAL A 31 38.38 11.79 -26.14
C VAL A 31 37.29 11.03 -25.38
N VAL A 32 37.37 11.00 -24.05
CA VAL A 32 36.37 10.35 -23.20
C VAL A 32 35.00 11.01 -23.37
N LEU A 33 34.90 12.33 -23.24
CA LEU A 33 33.63 13.06 -23.30
C LEU A 33 33.01 13.05 -24.71
N PHE A 34 33.78 13.33 -25.76
CA PHE A 34 33.24 13.52 -27.11
C PHE A 34 33.16 12.23 -27.93
N HIS A 35 33.91 11.18 -27.56
CA HIS A 35 33.94 9.92 -28.30
C HIS A 35 33.38 8.74 -27.48
N LEU A 36 33.97 8.42 -26.33
CA LEU A 36 33.60 7.22 -25.57
C LEU A 36 32.22 7.34 -24.90
N LEU A 37 32.01 8.38 -24.09
CA LEU A 37 30.74 8.65 -23.42
C LEU A 37 29.64 8.93 -24.43
N ARG A 38 29.93 9.67 -25.50
CA ARG A 38 28.96 9.93 -26.56
C ARG A 38 28.51 8.65 -27.26
N SER A 39 29.45 7.73 -27.55
CA SER A 39 29.15 6.43 -28.14
C SER A 39 28.34 5.54 -27.20
N TYR A 40 28.65 5.56 -25.90
CA TYR A 40 27.92 4.81 -24.89
C TYR A 40 26.51 5.37 -24.68
N PHE A 41 26.36 6.69 -24.53
CA PHE A 41 25.06 7.33 -24.27
C PHE A 41 24.11 7.31 -25.45
N ARG A 42 24.60 7.14 -26.69
CA ARG A 42 23.76 6.91 -27.87
C ARG A 42 22.98 5.59 -27.82
N LYS A 43 23.33 4.67 -26.91
CA LYS A 43 22.63 3.39 -26.73
C LYS A 43 21.42 3.49 -25.80
N PHE A 44 21.26 4.59 -25.05
CA PHE A 44 20.08 4.79 -24.21
C PHE A 44 18.89 5.24 -25.06
N GLU A 45 17.70 4.79 -24.68
CA GLU A 45 16.44 5.20 -25.32
C GLU A 45 16.05 6.63 -24.95
N GLN A 46 16.57 7.17 -23.85
CA GLN A 46 16.29 8.54 -23.37
C GLN A 46 17.42 9.50 -23.72
N ASP A 47 17.06 10.66 -24.28
CA ASP A 47 18.02 11.70 -24.72
C ASP A 47 18.70 12.45 -23.55
N ILE A 48 18.28 12.24 -22.30
CA ILE A 48 18.78 12.94 -21.08
C ILE A 48 20.29 12.84 -20.96
N ALA A 49 20.84 11.63 -21.11
CA ALA A 49 22.26 11.40 -20.96
C ALA A 49 23.07 12.16 -22.03
N LEU A 50 22.57 12.21 -23.27
CA LEU A 50 23.23 12.88 -24.38
C LEU A 50 23.17 14.41 -24.27
N VAL A 51 22.01 14.96 -23.90
CA VAL A 51 21.83 16.39 -23.64
C VAL A 51 22.73 16.82 -22.48
N THR A 52 22.70 16.09 -21.36
CA THR A 52 23.54 16.38 -20.18
C THR A 52 25.03 16.37 -20.52
N LEU A 53 25.47 15.39 -21.34
CA LEU A 53 26.84 15.30 -21.81
C LEU A 53 27.22 16.50 -22.69
N ASN A 54 26.37 16.89 -23.65
CA ASN A 54 26.63 18.05 -24.53
C ASN A 54 26.72 19.36 -23.74
N VAL A 55 25.85 19.53 -22.75
CA VAL A 55 25.83 20.70 -21.88
C VAL A 55 27.08 20.76 -20.99
N SER A 56 27.60 19.60 -20.59
CA SER A 56 28.71 19.47 -19.63
C SER A 56 30.09 19.36 -20.24
N ALA A 57 30.21 18.93 -21.50
CA ALA A 57 31.49 18.57 -22.09
C ALA A 57 32.46 19.77 -22.17
N TYR A 58 31.98 20.92 -22.64
CA TYR A 58 32.82 22.12 -22.75
C TYR A 58 33.16 22.73 -21.39
N PRO A 59 32.19 22.98 -20.47
CA PRO A 59 32.52 23.47 -19.13
C PRO A 59 33.45 22.53 -18.35
N GLY A 60 33.21 21.21 -18.41
CA GLY A 60 34.05 20.22 -17.75
C GLY A 60 35.50 20.21 -18.24
N LEU A 61 35.70 20.33 -19.56
CA LEU A 61 37.05 20.43 -20.14
C LEU A 61 37.74 21.74 -19.75
N THR A 62 37.02 22.87 -19.82
CA THR A 62 37.59 24.16 -19.41
C THR A 62 37.93 24.20 -17.92
N LEU A 63 37.10 23.60 -17.07
CA LEU A 63 37.34 23.47 -15.65
C LEU A 63 38.58 22.61 -15.36
N PHE A 64 38.74 21.49 -16.07
CA PHE A 64 39.91 20.62 -15.94
C PHE A 64 41.21 21.37 -16.27
N VAL A 65 41.22 22.14 -17.37
CA VAL A 65 42.37 22.96 -17.75
C VAL A 65 42.65 24.05 -16.71
N LEU A 66 41.63 24.77 -16.24
CA LEU A 66 41.80 25.80 -15.21
C LEU A 66 42.31 25.23 -13.88
N LEU A 67 41.84 24.05 -13.47
CA LEU A 67 42.33 23.36 -12.28
C LEU A 67 43.80 22.97 -12.42
N GLY A 68 44.19 22.43 -13.58
CA GLY A 68 45.58 22.13 -13.89
C GLY A 68 46.48 23.37 -13.82
N LEU A 69 46.04 24.48 -14.43
CA LEU A 69 46.74 25.76 -14.35
C LEU A 69 46.81 26.31 -12.91
N ALA A 70 45.75 26.16 -12.12
CA ALA A 70 45.73 26.59 -10.72
C ALA A 70 46.69 25.77 -9.85
N ILE A 71 46.81 24.46 -10.09
CA ILE A 71 47.78 23.59 -9.41
C ILE A 71 49.20 24.01 -9.78
N ILE A 72 49.48 24.23 -11.06
CA ILE A 72 50.79 24.71 -11.55
C ILE A 72 51.17 26.03 -10.87
N ALA A 73 50.23 26.99 -10.84
CA ALA A 73 50.43 28.28 -10.19
C ALA A 73 50.63 28.15 -8.67
N LYS A 74 50.05 27.15 -8.01
CA LYS A 74 50.25 26.90 -6.57
C LYS A 74 51.62 26.32 -6.26
N THR A 75 52.17 25.50 -7.15
CA THR A 75 53.46 24.82 -6.96
C THR A 75 54.66 25.75 -7.23
N SER A 76 54.50 26.81 -8.03
CA SER A 76 55.58 27.76 -8.30
C SER A 76 55.86 28.68 -7.10
N HIS A 77 57.05 28.57 -6.48
CA HIS A 77 57.46 29.30 -5.28
C HIS A 77 57.94 30.76 -5.49
N SER A 78 57.73 31.37 -6.66
CA SER A 78 58.38 32.64 -7.06
C SER A 78 57.44 33.85 -7.15
N LEU A 79 57.72 34.89 -6.34
CA LEU A 79 57.25 36.30 -6.37
C LEU A 79 55.73 36.60 -6.41
N ALA A 80 55.38 37.79 -5.93
CA ALA A 80 54.02 38.37 -5.83
C ALA A 80 53.17 38.32 -7.13
N THR A 81 53.79 38.07 -8.29
CA THR A 81 53.11 37.83 -9.56
C THR A 81 52.30 36.51 -9.60
N VAL A 82 52.58 35.57 -8.72
CA VAL A 82 51.87 34.28 -8.69
C VAL A 82 50.57 34.37 -7.88
N GLU A 83 50.50 35.24 -6.87
CA GLU A 83 49.31 35.36 -6.01
C GLU A 83 48.09 35.96 -6.75
N TRP A 84 48.29 37.01 -7.55
CA TRP A 84 47.19 37.59 -8.33
C TRP A 84 46.69 36.62 -9.40
N LEU A 85 47.60 35.84 -10.00
CA LEU A 85 47.27 34.82 -10.99
C LEU A 85 46.45 33.69 -10.35
N GLN A 86 46.82 33.22 -9.15
CA GLN A 86 46.06 32.22 -8.40
C GLN A 86 44.64 32.71 -8.09
N ARG A 87 44.47 33.97 -7.63
CA ARG A 87 43.15 34.55 -7.36
C ARG A 87 42.30 34.70 -8.62
N LEU A 88 42.91 35.07 -9.74
CA LEU A 88 42.24 35.17 -11.04
C LEU A 88 41.80 33.79 -11.54
N LEU A 89 42.67 32.78 -11.44
CA LEU A 89 42.33 31.40 -11.80
C LEU A 89 41.21 30.84 -10.93
N LEU A 90 41.24 31.10 -9.62
CA LEU A 90 40.17 30.72 -8.70
C LEU A 90 38.83 31.40 -9.07
N GLY A 91 38.85 32.69 -9.41
CA GLY A 91 37.67 33.41 -9.89
C GLY A 91 37.13 32.83 -11.20
N GLY A 92 38.02 32.52 -12.15
CA GLY A 92 37.67 31.84 -13.40
C GLY A 92 37.02 30.47 -13.16
N ILE A 93 37.55 29.68 -12.22
CA ILE A 93 36.97 28.40 -11.83
C ILE A 93 35.54 28.59 -11.28
N ILE A 94 35.34 29.55 -10.36
CA ILE A 94 34.01 29.83 -9.80
C ILE A 94 33.03 30.22 -10.91
N VAL A 95 33.43 31.12 -11.82
CA VAL A 95 32.58 31.55 -12.95
C VAL A 95 32.22 30.38 -13.86
N ILE A 96 33.17 29.50 -14.20
CA ILE A 96 32.91 28.34 -15.05
C ILE A 96 31.98 27.34 -14.36
N ILE A 97 32.17 27.08 -13.07
CA ILE A 97 31.28 26.21 -12.29
C ILE A 97 29.88 26.81 -12.25
N SER A 98 29.74 28.10 -11.94
CA SER A 98 28.43 28.77 -11.90
C SER A 98 27.72 28.77 -13.25
N TYR A 99 28.45 29.04 -14.33
CA TYR A 99 27.94 28.93 -15.70
C TYR A 99 27.49 27.50 -16.03
N TRP A 100 28.28 26.50 -15.62
CA TRP A 100 27.95 25.10 -15.82
C TRP A 100 26.68 24.71 -15.07
N CYS A 101 26.56 25.08 -13.79
CA CYS A 101 25.35 24.87 -12.99
C CYS A 101 24.12 25.55 -13.61
N LEU A 102 24.24 26.79 -14.08
CA LEU A 102 23.15 27.50 -14.76
C LEU A 102 22.69 26.79 -16.02
N ARG A 103 23.64 26.31 -16.84
CA ARG A 103 23.33 25.56 -18.05
C ARG A 103 22.67 24.22 -17.75
N LEU A 104 23.20 23.45 -16.80
CA LEU A 104 22.59 22.19 -16.37
C LEU A 104 21.17 22.42 -15.86
N PHE A 105 20.98 23.45 -15.03
CA PHE A 105 19.66 23.77 -14.51
C PHE A 105 18.66 24.11 -15.63
N LYS A 106 19.02 25.03 -16.55
CA LYS A 106 18.09 25.47 -17.60
C LYS A 106 17.90 24.47 -18.73
N GLN A 107 18.98 23.82 -19.20
CA GLN A 107 18.96 23.00 -20.42
C GLN A 107 18.76 21.51 -20.14
N VAL A 108 18.93 21.07 -18.88
CA VAL A 108 18.66 19.69 -18.48
C VAL A 108 17.46 19.68 -17.54
N LEU A 109 17.62 20.19 -16.31
CA LEU A 109 16.60 20.03 -15.28
C LEU A 109 15.24 20.62 -15.68
N ILE A 110 15.20 21.90 -16.07
CA ILE A 110 13.96 22.59 -16.44
C ILE A 110 13.33 22.01 -17.71
N TYR A 111 14.14 21.70 -18.73
CA TYR A 111 13.67 21.09 -19.97
C TYR A 111 12.94 19.76 -19.69
N TYR A 112 13.54 18.90 -18.87
CA TYR A 112 12.94 17.61 -18.53
C TYR A 112 11.75 17.72 -17.58
N LEU A 113 11.77 18.67 -16.64
CA LEU A 113 10.61 18.89 -15.78
C LEU A 113 9.39 19.35 -16.59
N LYS A 114 9.58 20.19 -17.61
CA LYS A 114 8.51 20.63 -18.51
C LYS A 114 7.94 19.47 -19.34
N ASP A 115 8.82 18.67 -19.96
CA ASP A 115 8.42 17.49 -20.74
C ASP A 115 7.65 16.45 -19.89
N TYR A 116 8.08 16.25 -18.64
CA TYR A 116 7.40 15.35 -17.70
C TYR A 116 6.05 15.88 -17.21
N ALA A 117 5.93 17.19 -17.06
CA ALA A 117 4.70 17.81 -16.60
C ALA A 117 3.65 17.94 -17.72
N GLU A 118 4.05 18.13 -18.98
CA GLU A 118 3.13 18.06 -20.13
C GLU A 118 2.52 16.65 -20.32
N THR A 119 3.23 15.60 -19.91
CA THR A 119 2.77 14.20 -20.03
C THR A 119 1.95 13.71 -18.84
N THR A 120 1.90 14.44 -17.73
CA THR A 120 1.18 14.05 -16.52
C THR A 120 0.17 15.15 -16.18
N GLU A 121 -1.12 14.86 -15.93
CA GLU A 121 -2.15 15.87 -15.54
C GLU A 121 -1.93 16.52 -14.16
N VAL A 122 -0.67 16.76 -13.78
CA VAL A 122 -0.28 17.29 -12.49
C VAL A 122 0.08 18.75 -12.68
N MET A 123 -0.56 19.61 -11.88
CA MET A 123 -0.48 21.08 -12.00
C MET A 123 0.87 21.69 -11.55
N TRP A 124 2.00 21.01 -11.79
CA TRP A 124 3.34 21.53 -11.49
C TRP A 124 3.73 22.70 -12.40
N ASP A 125 3.18 22.72 -13.62
CA ASP A 125 3.60 23.62 -14.71
C ASP A 125 3.34 25.10 -14.45
N GLU A 126 2.23 25.43 -13.81
CA GLU A 126 1.78 26.83 -13.79
C GLU A 126 2.46 27.67 -12.71
N VAL A 127 3.02 27.04 -11.66
CA VAL A 127 3.54 27.76 -10.49
C VAL A 127 4.96 27.34 -10.11
N LEU A 128 5.26 26.04 -10.01
CA LEU A 128 6.56 25.59 -9.50
C LEU A 128 7.68 25.83 -10.53
N LEU A 129 7.42 25.53 -11.79
CA LEU A 129 8.42 25.66 -12.87
C LEU A 129 8.84 27.13 -13.12
N PRO A 130 7.91 28.08 -13.29
CA PRO A 130 8.27 29.50 -13.42
C PRO A 130 9.03 30.04 -12.20
N LEU A 131 8.66 29.59 -10.99
CA LEU A 131 9.32 30.00 -9.76
C LEU A 131 10.77 29.49 -9.68
N LEU A 132 11.00 28.23 -10.03
CA LEU A 132 12.34 27.65 -10.11
C LEU A 132 13.21 28.34 -11.18
N GLU A 133 12.65 28.61 -12.36
CA GLU A 133 13.33 29.33 -13.45
C GLU A 133 13.73 30.76 -13.07
N ALA A 134 12.94 31.43 -12.24
CA ALA A 134 13.22 32.79 -11.77
C ALA A 134 14.23 32.82 -10.60
N ILE A 135 14.06 31.95 -9.60
CA ILE A 135 14.81 32.05 -8.33
C ILE A 135 16.20 31.41 -8.44
N VAL A 136 16.31 30.19 -8.97
CA VAL A 136 17.56 29.42 -8.91
C VAL A 136 18.70 30.10 -9.67
N PRO A 137 18.50 30.67 -10.88
CA PRO A 137 19.57 31.39 -11.56
C PRO A 137 20.08 32.60 -10.80
N VAL A 138 19.18 33.36 -10.18
CA VAL A 138 19.53 34.52 -9.36
C VAL A 138 20.35 34.08 -8.15
N MET A 139 19.95 33.00 -7.47
CA MET A 139 20.69 32.44 -6.34
C MET A 139 22.11 31.99 -6.73
N ILE A 140 22.26 31.29 -7.85
CA ILE A 140 23.59 30.86 -8.34
C ILE A 140 24.48 32.07 -8.64
N ILE A 141 23.94 33.12 -9.29
CA ILE A 141 24.70 34.34 -9.60
C ILE A 141 25.12 35.06 -8.32
N LEU A 142 24.19 35.27 -7.37
CA LEU A 142 24.48 35.94 -6.10
C LEU A 142 25.53 35.17 -5.28
N MET A 143 25.39 33.85 -5.18
CA MET A 143 26.38 33.00 -4.48
C MET A 143 27.75 33.05 -5.16
N SER A 144 27.79 32.98 -6.49
CA SER A 144 29.05 33.06 -7.25
C SER A 144 29.76 34.40 -7.05
N GLY A 145 29.01 35.51 -7.09
CA GLY A 145 29.53 36.85 -6.86
C GLY A 145 30.07 37.00 -5.43
N ALA A 146 29.34 36.50 -4.44
CA ALA A 146 29.78 36.50 -3.04
C ALA A 146 31.07 35.68 -2.85
N LEU A 147 31.16 34.49 -3.44
CA LEU A 147 32.37 33.66 -3.38
C LEU A 147 33.57 34.35 -4.04
N ILE A 148 33.40 35.01 -5.18
CA ILE A 148 34.48 35.76 -5.85
C ILE A 148 34.93 36.94 -4.98
N MET A 149 33.99 37.71 -4.43
CA MET A 149 34.31 38.83 -3.53
C MET A 149 35.08 38.37 -2.28
N GLN A 150 34.72 37.24 -1.71
CA GLN A 150 35.37 36.70 -0.51
C GLN A 150 36.72 36.05 -0.82
N LEU A 151 36.79 35.16 -1.80
CA LEU A 151 37.96 34.32 -2.06
C LEU A 151 38.99 34.98 -2.97
N CYS A 152 38.57 35.83 -3.91
CA CYS A 152 39.47 36.50 -4.87
C CYS A 152 39.84 37.91 -4.41
N LEU A 153 38.86 38.69 -3.90
CA LEU A 153 39.09 40.08 -3.47
C LEU A 153 39.42 40.20 -1.98
N GLY A 154 39.25 39.13 -1.20
CA GLY A 154 39.54 39.14 0.25
C GLY A 154 38.56 39.98 1.06
N LEU A 155 37.36 40.26 0.52
CA LEU A 155 36.34 41.04 1.22
C LEU A 155 35.68 40.19 2.31
N ASN A 156 35.55 40.77 3.50
CA ASN A 156 34.82 40.12 4.59
C ASN A 156 33.30 40.30 4.39
N LEU A 157 32.64 39.24 3.92
CA LEU A 157 31.19 39.21 3.73
C LEU A 157 30.40 38.68 4.93
N THR A 158 31.03 38.53 6.11
CA THR A 158 30.36 37.96 7.30
C THR A 158 29.05 38.70 7.63
N GLY A 159 29.06 40.04 7.58
CA GLY A 159 27.84 40.83 7.80
C GLY A 159 26.75 40.55 6.76
N ALA A 160 27.13 40.45 5.48
CA ALA A 160 26.19 40.12 4.41
C ALA A 160 25.62 38.70 4.56
N TRP A 161 26.45 37.72 4.96
CA TRP A 161 26.00 36.35 5.24
C TRP A 161 25.00 36.29 6.41
N VAL A 162 25.24 37.06 7.48
CA VAL A 162 24.30 37.15 8.61
C VAL A 162 22.97 37.75 8.16
N THR A 163 22.98 38.85 7.40
CA THR A 163 21.76 39.48 6.87
C THR A 163 21.01 38.56 5.90
N LEU A 164 21.72 37.87 5.01
CA LEU A 164 21.14 36.90 4.08
C LEU A 164 20.53 35.71 4.82
N GLY A 165 21.23 35.17 5.84
CA GLY A 165 20.72 34.09 6.68
C GLY A 165 19.43 34.48 7.41
N GLY A 166 19.39 35.68 8.00
CA GLY A 166 18.19 36.21 8.65
C GLY A 166 17.03 36.44 7.67
N SER A 167 17.32 36.97 6.48
CA SER A 167 16.31 37.18 5.43
C SER A 167 15.76 35.85 4.91
N ALA A 168 16.62 34.85 4.71
CA ALA A 168 16.24 33.51 4.30
C ALA A 168 15.36 32.82 5.35
N PHE A 169 15.62 33.04 6.64
CA PHE A 169 14.76 32.55 7.72
C PHE A 169 13.35 33.15 7.63
N ILE A 170 13.21 34.47 7.47
CA ILE A 170 11.90 35.13 7.35
C ILE A 170 11.14 34.63 6.12
N ILE A 171 11.81 34.51 4.97
CA ILE A 171 11.20 33.98 3.73
C ILE A 171 10.80 32.51 3.92
N GLY A 172 11.65 31.70 4.57
CA GLY A 172 11.34 30.31 4.89
C GLY A 172 10.12 30.17 5.79
N PHE A 173 9.98 31.04 6.79
CA PHE A 173 8.78 31.12 7.62
C PHE A 173 7.53 31.48 6.81
N ALA A 174 7.64 32.43 5.87
CA ALA A 174 6.53 32.83 5.03
C ALA A 174 6.05 31.71 4.08
N VAL A 175 6.96 30.82 3.64
CA VAL A 175 6.65 29.73 2.69
C VAL A 175 6.42 28.38 3.41
N LYS A 176 6.53 28.35 4.75
CA LYS A 176 6.41 27.12 5.56
C LYS A 176 5.17 26.29 5.21
N ASP A 177 4.00 26.93 5.11
CA ASP A 177 2.74 26.22 4.88
C ASP A 177 2.64 25.64 3.47
N ILE A 178 3.27 26.28 2.48
CA ILE A 178 3.34 25.78 1.10
C ILE A 178 4.20 24.51 1.07
N LEU A 179 5.37 24.54 1.71
CA LEU A 179 6.26 23.38 1.82
C LEU A 179 5.60 22.24 2.60
N ALA A 180 4.91 22.56 3.71
CA ALA A 180 4.20 21.57 4.50
C ALA A 180 3.17 20.82 3.65
N ASN A 181 2.31 21.54 2.94
CA ASN A 181 1.32 20.92 2.06
C ASN A 181 1.94 20.08 0.92
N PHE A 182 3.04 20.53 0.33
CA PHE A 182 3.75 19.80 -0.71
C PHE A 182 4.32 18.47 -0.19
N PHE A 183 5.05 18.50 0.93
CA PHE A 183 5.63 17.28 1.51
C PHE A 183 4.56 16.34 2.05
N SER A 184 3.48 16.86 2.63
CA SER A 184 2.32 16.04 3.02
C SER A 184 1.65 15.40 1.80
N GLY A 185 1.55 16.12 0.67
CA GLY A 185 1.03 15.55 -0.58
C GLY A 185 1.88 14.39 -1.11
N ILE A 186 3.21 14.56 -1.13
CA ILE A 186 4.13 13.49 -1.51
C ILE A 186 3.98 12.28 -0.57
N ALA A 187 3.90 12.51 0.73
CA ALA A 187 3.72 11.43 1.71
C ALA A 187 2.40 10.67 1.47
N LEU A 188 1.29 11.38 1.25
CA LEU A 188 -0.01 10.77 0.95
C LEU A 188 0.01 9.94 -0.34
N LEU A 189 0.79 10.36 -1.35
CA LEU A 189 0.95 9.62 -2.59
C LEU A 189 1.82 8.36 -2.42
N ILE A 190 2.90 8.44 -1.62
CA ILE A 190 3.82 7.31 -1.38
C ILE A 190 3.16 6.26 -0.49
N ASP A 191 2.63 6.67 0.66
CA ASP A 191 2.07 5.75 1.65
C ASP A 191 0.66 5.27 1.25
N SER A 192 -0.05 6.06 0.44
CA SER A 192 -1.42 5.80 -0.06
C SER A 192 -2.34 5.16 1.00
N PRO A 193 -2.53 5.81 2.17
CA PRO A 193 -3.41 5.29 3.22
C PRO A 193 -4.87 5.12 2.76
N PHE A 194 -5.26 5.86 1.71
CA PHE A 194 -6.53 5.76 1.02
C PHE A 194 -6.31 5.93 -0.50
N ARG A 195 -7.23 5.40 -1.31
CA ARG A 195 -7.19 5.45 -2.77
C ARG A 195 -8.43 6.13 -3.34
N PHE A 196 -8.32 6.51 -4.62
CA PHE A 196 -9.45 7.03 -5.39
C PHE A 196 -10.69 6.15 -5.20
N GLY A 197 -11.82 6.77 -4.89
CA GLY A 197 -13.08 6.07 -4.66
C GLY A 197 -13.29 5.54 -3.24
N ASP A 198 -12.29 5.56 -2.35
CA ASP A 198 -12.49 5.18 -0.95
C ASP A 198 -13.43 6.20 -0.26
N VAL A 199 -14.37 5.68 0.54
CA VAL A 199 -15.25 6.42 1.44
C VAL A 199 -14.50 6.66 2.74
N LEU A 200 -14.35 7.93 3.10
CA LEU A 200 -13.59 8.38 4.26
C LEU A 200 -14.51 9.11 5.23
N ARG A 201 -14.36 8.81 6.52
CA ARG A 201 -14.86 9.65 7.61
C ARG A 201 -13.71 10.53 8.10
N ILE A 202 -13.92 11.84 8.05
CA ILE A 202 -12.88 12.84 8.29
C ILE A 202 -13.37 13.78 9.39
N GLU A 203 -12.56 13.91 10.44
CA GLU A 203 -12.77 14.86 11.53
C GLU A 203 -12.02 16.14 11.15
N ILE A 204 -12.71 17.17 10.64
CA ILE A 204 -12.07 18.41 10.17
C ILE A 204 -12.47 19.58 11.07
N GLY A 205 -11.47 20.24 11.69
CA GLY A 205 -11.69 21.41 12.54
C GLY A 205 -11.76 21.08 14.03
N ASN A 206 -12.21 22.06 14.82
CA ASN A 206 -12.30 21.95 16.28
C ASN A 206 -13.66 21.42 16.77
N GLU A 207 -14.56 21.05 15.86
CA GLU A 207 -15.88 20.55 16.18
C GLU A 207 -15.88 19.01 16.16
N GLU A 208 -16.70 18.39 17.02
CA GLU A 208 -16.90 16.93 17.08
C GLU A 208 -17.64 16.37 15.83
N SER A 209 -17.90 17.21 14.83
CA SER A 209 -18.59 16.88 13.59
C SER A 209 -17.63 16.15 12.63
N SER A 210 -17.85 14.84 12.43
CA SER A 210 -17.21 14.08 11.36
C SER A 210 -18.00 14.19 10.06
N HIS A 211 -17.33 14.39 8.93
CA HIS A 211 -17.94 14.38 7.61
C HIS A 211 -17.68 13.05 6.89
N LEU A 212 -18.66 12.52 6.16
CA LEU A 212 -18.44 11.42 5.21
C LEU A 212 -18.25 11.95 3.79
N GLY A 213 -17.28 11.40 3.08
CA GLY A 213 -17.10 11.72 1.68
C GLY A 213 -16.27 10.70 0.90
N ILE A 214 -16.31 10.82 -0.42
CA ILE A 214 -15.56 9.97 -1.36
C ILE A 214 -14.31 10.72 -1.81
N LEU A 215 -13.17 10.02 -1.78
CA LEU A 215 -11.92 10.55 -2.33
C LEU A 215 -11.99 10.67 -3.86
N ARG A 216 -11.82 11.90 -4.38
CA ARG A 216 -11.80 12.19 -5.82
C ARG A 216 -10.40 12.33 -6.40
N LYS A 217 -9.49 13.02 -5.73
CA LYS A 217 -8.10 13.20 -6.22
C LYS A 217 -7.18 13.59 -5.08
N ILE A 218 -5.97 13.04 -5.05
CA ILE A 218 -4.88 13.57 -4.23
C ILE A 218 -4.04 14.46 -5.13
N GLY A 219 -4.15 15.76 -4.94
CA GLY A 219 -3.29 16.74 -5.61
C GLY A 219 -2.00 16.96 -4.83
N VAL A 220 -1.11 17.76 -5.42
CA VAL A 220 0.18 18.14 -4.84
C VAL A 220 0.05 18.86 -3.50
N ARG A 221 -0.90 19.79 -3.42
CA ARG A 221 -1.11 20.67 -2.25
C ARG A 221 -2.41 20.38 -1.52
N VAL A 222 -3.42 19.93 -2.26
CA VAL A 222 -4.79 19.75 -1.77
C VAL A 222 -5.32 18.39 -2.18
N THR A 223 -6.15 17.81 -1.33
CA THR A 223 -6.92 16.60 -1.59
C THR A 223 -8.38 16.98 -1.84
N HIS A 224 -8.96 16.42 -2.89
CA HIS A 224 -10.33 16.69 -3.33
C HIS A 224 -11.24 15.58 -2.82
N ILE A 225 -12.28 15.96 -2.08
CA ILE A 225 -13.22 15.02 -1.46
C ILE A 225 -14.63 15.48 -1.74
N TYR A 226 -15.46 14.58 -2.25
CA TYR A 226 -16.89 14.84 -2.41
C TYR A 226 -17.59 14.51 -1.09
N ILE A 227 -18.07 15.52 -0.38
CA ILE A 227 -18.75 15.36 0.91
C ILE A 227 -20.23 15.10 0.66
N PHE A 228 -20.77 14.04 1.24
CA PHE A 228 -22.14 13.60 0.97
C PHE A 228 -23.17 14.59 1.51
N GLU A 229 -23.01 15.06 2.74
CA GLU A 229 -23.97 15.94 3.40
C GLU A 229 -24.09 17.30 2.71
N LEU A 230 -22.99 17.76 2.09
CA LEU A 230 -22.93 19.05 1.37
C LEU A 230 -23.20 18.90 -0.13
N HIS A 231 -23.27 17.66 -0.65
CA HIS A 231 -23.34 17.37 -2.08
C HIS A 231 -22.34 18.16 -2.93
N THR A 232 -21.13 18.42 -2.40
CA THR A 232 -20.15 19.34 -3.00
C THR A 232 -18.73 18.80 -2.87
N GLU A 233 -17.84 19.15 -3.81
CA GLU A 233 -16.40 18.90 -3.69
C GLU A 233 -15.73 19.91 -2.75
N VAL A 234 -15.02 19.40 -1.75
CA VAL A 234 -14.23 20.16 -0.79
C VAL A 234 -12.75 19.92 -1.03
N TYR A 235 -11.99 21.01 -1.07
CA TYR A 235 -10.54 21.01 -1.31
C TYR A 235 -9.81 21.21 0.02
N ILE A 236 -9.21 20.15 0.53
CA ILE A 236 -8.57 20.15 1.86
C ILE A 236 -7.05 20.21 1.68
N PRO A 237 -6.33 21.13 2.34
CA PRO A 237 -4.87 21.16 2.32
C PRO A 237 -4.29 19.81 2.80
N ASN A 238 -3.26 19.31 2.11
CA ASN A 238 -2.69 18.00 2.43
C ASN A 238 -2.08 17.96 3.85
N SER A 239 -1.55 19.08 4.35
CA SER A 239 -1.05 19.14 5.72
C SER A 239 -2.17 18.97 6.75
N VAL A 240 -3.36 19.49 6.45
CA VAL A 240 -4.57 19.32 7.27
C VAL A 240 -5.04 17.87 7.22
N MET A 241 -5.09 17.26 6.03
CA MET A 241 -5.41 15.83 5.91
C MET A 241 -4.47 14.95 6.73
N GLN A 242 -3.17 15.23 6.69
CA GLN A 242 -2.17 14.46 7.43
C GLN A 242 -2.26 14.67 8.95
N SER A 243 -2.69 15.84 9.41
CA SER A 243 -2.76 16.18 10.84
C SER A 243 -4.03 15.67 11.54
N HIS A 244 -5.04 15.26 10.79
CA HIS A 244 -6.33 14.82 11.34
C HIS A 244 -6.50 13.31 11.25
N LYS A 245 -7.36 12.78 12.12
CA LYS A 245 -7.73 11.37 12.10
C LYS A 245 -8.63 11.09 10.89
N ILE A 246 -8.23 10.11 10.09
CA ILE A 246 -8.99 9.66 8.92
C ILE A 246 -9.36 8.20 9.14
N THR A 247 -10.66 7.90 9.01
CA THR A 247 -11.16 6.53 9.08
C THR A 247 -11.59 6.08 7.67
N ASN A 248 -10.94 5.04 7.14
CA ASN A 248 -11.29 4.48 5.84
C ASN A 248 -12.42 3.46 5.98
N LEU A 249 -13.62 3.83 5.54
CA LEU A 249 -14.82 3.00 5.62
C LEU A 249 -14.91 2.00 4.46
N SER A 250 -14.17 2.19 3.37
CA SER A 250 -14.11 1.25 2.25
C SER A 250 -13.19 0.05 2.49
N ARG A 251 -12.40 0.06 3.57
CA ARG A 251 -11.48 -1.04 3.92
C ARG A 251 -11.58 -1.42 5.40
N PRO A 252 -12.77 -1.82 5.88
CA PRO A 252 -12.89 -2.32 7.24
C PRO A 252 -12.10 -3.61 7.40
N ILE A 253 -11.56 -3.82 8.60
CA ILE A 253 -11.11 -5.14 9.01
C ILE A 253 -12.37 -5.86 9.49
N GLU A 254 -12.83 -6.84 8.73
CA GLU A 254 -13.97 -7.66 9.11
C GLU A 254 -13.53 -8.77 10.08
N PRO A 255 -14.37 -9.12 11.07
CA PRO A 255 -15.67 -8.51 11.40
C PRO A 255 -15.53 -7.21 12.21
N VAL A 256 -16.53 -6.32 12.15
CA VAL A 256 -16.46 -4.99 12.80
C VAL A 256 -17.05 -5.03 14.21
N PHE A 257 -16.35 -4.41 15.16
CA PHE A 257 -16.75 -4.31 16.56
C PHE A 257 -17.80 -3.22 16.79
N PHE A 258 -18.85 -3.55 17.52
CA PHE A 258 -19.90 -2.63 17.99
C PHE A 258 -20.00 -2.69 19.51
N SER A 259 -20.23 -1.52 20.11
CA SER A 259 -20.51 -1.36 21.53
C SER A 259 -21.77 -0.54 21.69
N THR A 260 -22.83 -1.16 22.23
CA THR A 260 -24.16 -0.55 22.37
C THR A 260 -24.50 -0.42 23.85
N PRO A 261 -24.70 0.79 24.38
CA PRO A 261 -25.20 0.97 25.73
C PRO A 261 -26.71 0.68 25.79
N ILE A 262 -27.14 -0.05 26.80
CA ILE A 262 -28.56 -0.22 27.13
C ILE A 262 -28.76 0.12 28.60
N GLU A 263 -29.78 0.94 28.85
CA GLU A 263 -30.11 1.44 30.18
C GLU A 263 -31.32 0.69 30.73
N PHE A 264 -31.20 0.27 32.00
CA PHE A 264 -32.18 -0.57 32.68
C PHE A 264 -32.61 0.03 34.01
N ASP A 265 -33.87 -0.20 34.39
CA ASP A 265 -34.34 0.12 35.75
C ASP A 265 -33.66 -0.82 36.76
N PRO A 266 -33.10 -0.30 37.88
CA PRO A 266 -32.50 -1.10 38.93
C PRO A 266 -33.46 -2.09 39.62
N GLN A 267 -34.77 -1.94 39.45
CA GLN A 267 -35.76 -2.84 40.04
C GLN A 267 -35.84 -4.21 39.34
N CYS A 268 -35.34 -4.33 38.10
CA CYS A 268 -35.43 -5.57 37.34
C CYS A 268 -34.31 -6.56 37.74
N ASN A 269 -34.54 -7.87 37.53
CA ASN A 269 -33.55 -8.90 37.85
C ASN A 269 -32.34 -8.83 36.91
N LEU A 270 -31.24 -8.25 37.39
CA LEU A 270 -30.05 -7.93 36.60
C LEU A 270 -29.31 -9.16 36.05
N GLU A 271 -29.26 -10.26 36.81
CA GLU A 271 -28.64 -11.51 36.36
C GLU A 271 -29.43 -12.13 35.20
N ARG A 272 -30.77 -12.13 35.33
CA ARG A 272 -31.65 -12.61 34.27
C ARG A 272 -31.58 -11.70 33.04
N ALA A 273 -31.59 -10.39 33.22
CA ALA A 273 -31.46 -9.43 32.13
C ALA A 273 -30.14 -9.61 31.37
N LYS A 274 -29.01 -9.74 32.10
CA LYS A 274 -27.70 -10.02 31.51
C LYS A 274 -27.71 -11.30 30.66
N LYS A 275 -28.30 -12.37 31.19
CA LYS A 275 -28.40 -13.65 30.48
C LYS A 275 -29.24 -13.53 29.20
N ILE A 276 -30.41 -12.89 29.26
CA ILE A 276 -31.28 -12.64 28.10
C ILE A 276 -30.54 -11.81 27.05
N MET A 277 -29.85 -10.75 27.45
CA MET A 277 -29.04 -9.92 26.54
C MET A 277 -27.95 -10.74 25.84
N GLN A 278 -27.24 -11.62 26.56
CA GLN A 278 -26.23 -12.50 25.97
C GLN A 278 -26.84 -13.48 24.96
N GLU A 279 -27.98 -14.10 25.30
CA GLU A 279 -28.67 -15.03 24.41
C GLU A 279 -29.23 -14.34 23.15
N ILE A 280 -29.75 -13.11 23.27
CA ILE A 280 -30.24 -12.31 22.14
C ILE A 280 -29.09 -11.91 21.20
N LEU A 281 -27.94 -11.49 21.74
CA LEU A 281 -26.75 -11.19 20.94
C LEU A 281 -26.26 -12.42 20.17
N LEU A 282 -26.23 -13.59 20.82
CA LEU A 282 -25.88 -14.87 20.18
C LEU A 282 -26.93 -15.30 19.16
N ALA A 283 -28.21 -15.05 19.41
CA ALA A 283 -29.29 -15.42 18.50
C ALA A 283 -29.34 -14.56 17.23
N HIS A 284 -28.72 -13.39 17.18
CA HIS A 284 -28.83 -12.55 15.98
C HIS A 284 -28.07 -13.17 14.80
N PRO A 285 -28.67 -13.39 13.60
CA PRO A 285 -28.00 -14.10 12.51
C PRO A 285 -26.71 -13.42 12.02
N ASP A 286 -26.69 -12.07 11.98
CA ASP A 286 -25.57 -11.25 11.46
C ASP A 286 -24.45 -10.95 12.47
N THR A 287 -24.59 -11.35 13.73
CA THR A 287 -23.49 -11.24 14.69
C THR A 287 -22.48 -12.36 14.51
N VAL A 288 -21.25 -12.19 14.97
CA VAL A 288 -20.24 -13.26 15.00
C VAL A 288 -20.36 -14.03 16.32
N GLY A 289 -20.22 -15.36 16.27
CA GLY A 289 -20.29 -16.23 17.44
C GLY A 289 -20.24 -17.71 17.07
N ASN A 290 -20.14 -18.58 18.08
CA ASN A 290 -20.15 -20.03 17.90
C ASN A 290 -21.47 -20.51 17.26
N ILE A 291 -21.40 -21.11 16.08
CA ILE A 291 -22.58 -21.46 15.27
C ILE A 291 -23.56 -22.37 16.03
N GLU A 292 -23.09 -23.35 16.79
CA GLU A 292 -23.95 -24.28 17.54
C GLU A 292 -24.73 -23.56 18.64
N SER A 293 -24.07 -22.67 19.39
CA SER A 293 -24.71 -21.81 20.39
C SER A 293 -25.75 -20.88 19.73
N LYS A 294 -25.42 -20.30 18.57
CA LYS A 294 -26.34 -19.42 17.83
C LYS A 294 -27.59 -20.17 17.39
N LEU A 295 -27.44 -21.35 16.79
CA LEU A 295 -28.57 -22.18 16.33
C LEU A 295 -29.48 -22.59 17.48
N THR A 296 -28.92 -22.79 18.68
CA THR A 296 -29.70 -23.08 19.89
C THR A 296 -30.50 -21.86 20.35
N CYS A 297 -29.86 -20.68 20.43
CA CYS A 297 -30.51 -19.45 20.88
C CYS A 297 -31.54 -18.94 19.86
N LEU A 298 -31.26 -19.04 18.56
CA LEU A 298 -32.17 -18.65 17.47
C LEU A 298 -33.55 -19.30 17.59
N LYS A 299 -33.68 -20.49 18.16
CA LYS A 299 -34.98 -21.15 18.36
C LYS A 299 -35.91 -20.31 19.24
N ASN A 300 -35.38 -19.58 20.21
CA ASN A 300 -36.14 -18.91 21.27
C ASN A 300 -36.36 -17.41 21.03
N TYR A 301 -35.59 -16.77 20.14
CA TYR A 301 -35.63 -15.32 19.90
C TYR A 301 -36.02 -14.97 18.45
N TYR A 302 -36.27 -13.69 18.18
CA TYR A 302 -36.58 -13.10 16.86
C TYR A 302 -37.78 -13.75 16.15
N SER A 303 -38.89 -13.97 16.87
CA SER A 303 -40.06 -14.71 16.35
C SER A 303 -41.41 -14.03 16.58
N TRP A 304 -41.44 -12.82 17.13
CA TRP A 304 -42.68 -12.15 17.55
C TRP A 304 -43.30 -11.23 16.47
N GLU A 305 -42.55 -10.94 15.40
CA GLU A 305 -43.00 -10.11 14.26
C GLU A 305 -42.82 -10.91 12.95
N ASN A 306 -43.80 -10.85 12.03
CA ASN A 306 -43.82 -11.64 10.80
C ASN A 306 -42.59 -11.40 9.88
N GLU A 307 -42.05 -10.20 9.91
CA GLU A 307 -40.85 -9.81 9.15
C GLU A 307 -39.60 -10.56 9.65
N PHE A 308 -39.46 -10.73 10.95
CA PHE A 308 -38.34 -11.46 11.56
C PHE A 308 -38.40 -12.97 11.32
N VAL A 309 -39.57 -13.55 11.05
CA VAL A 309 -39.71 -15.00 10.81
C VAL A 309 -38.93 -15.43 9.56
N HIS A 310 -39.08 -14.69 8.45
CA HIS A 310 -38.35 -14.99 7.20
C HIS A 310 -36.86 -14.75 7.37
N LYS A 311 -36.48 -13.66 8.05
CA LYS A 311 -35.08 -13.33 8.36
C LYS A 311 -34.41 -14.39 9.23
N LYS A 312 -35.10 -14.87 10.25
CA LYS A 312 -34.65 -15.94 11.14
C LYS A 312 -34.42 -17.23 10.35
N GLU A 313 -35.37 -17.65 9.52
CA GLU A 313 -35.24 -18.88 8.74
C GLU A 313 -34.06 -18.79 7.76
N ASN A 314 -33.94 -17.69 7.02
CA ASN A 314 -32.78 -17.46 6.15
C ASN A 314 -31.46 -17.43 6.92
N GLY A 315 -31.44 -16.79 8.09
CA GLY A 315 -30.29 -16.77 8.99
C GLY A 315 -29.87 -18.16 9.47
N ILE A 316 -30.83 -19.02 9.80
CA ILE A 316 -30.58 -20.42 10.18
C ILE A 316 -29.98 -21.19 9.01
N GLN A 317 -30.58 -21.10 7.82
CA GLN A 317 -30.07 -21.77 6.61
C GLN A 317 -28.64 -21.29 6.28
N ARG A 318 -28.37 -19.99 6.46
CA ARG A 318 -27.06 -19.39 6.24
C ARG A 318 -26.01 -19.96 7.21
N LEU A 319 -26.34 -20.05 8.50
CA LEU A 319 -25.47 -20.61 9.52
C LEU A 319 -25.19 -22.11 9.31
N LEU A 320 -26.21 -22.88 8.91
CA LEU A 320 -26.05 -24.31 8.58
C LEU A 320 -25.15 -24.51 7.36
N ALA A 321 -25.35 -23.71 6.31
CA ALA A 321 -24.50 -23.76 5.13
C ALA A 321 -23.07 -23.32 5.45
N GLU A 322 -22.89 -22.30 6.31
CA GLU A 322 -21.57 -21.88 6.77
C GLU A 322 -20.87 -22.98 7.56
N TYR A 323 -21.59 -23.66 8.46
CA TYR A 323 -21.07 -24.79 9.22
C TYR A 323 -20.57 -25.91 8.29
N ALA A 324 -21.37 -26.27 7.28
CA ALA A 324 -20.98 -27.28 6.29
C ALA A 324 -19.71 -26.89 5.51
N VAL A 325 -19.59 -25.61 5.09
CA VAL A 325 -18.39 -25.09 4.42
C VAL A 325 -17.17 -25.13 5.35
N ASN A 326 -17.32 -24.70 6.61
CA ASN A 326 -16.21 -24.67 7.57
C ASN A 326 -15.69 -26.09 7.84
N ASN A 327 -16.58 -27.06 8.07
CA ASN A 327 -16.18 -28.46 8.28
C ASN A 327 -15.48 -29.04 7.05
N LYS A 328 -15.98 -28.76 5.83
CA LYS A 328 -15.34 -29.23 4.60
C LYS A 328 -13.98 -28.54 4.36
N LEU A 329 -13.84 -27.27 4.73
CA LEU A 329 -12.58 -26.55 4.64
C LEU A 329 -11.55 -27.14 5.60
N GLU A 330 -11.95 -27.45 6.84
CA GLU A 330 -11.12 -28.12 7.84
C GLU A 330 -10.65 -29.50 7.35
N GLU A 331 -11.56 -30.31 6.80
CA GLU A 331 -11.24 -31.61 6.20
C GLU A 331 -10.21 -31.50 5.07
N VAL A 332 -10.34 -30.49 4.19
CA VAL A 332 -9.37 -30.22 3.12
C VAL A 332 -8.03 -29.73 3.69
N GLU A 333 -8.03 -28.85 4.69
CA GLU A 333 -6.81 -28.38 5.34
C GLU A 333 -6.04 -29.53 6.01
N ASP A 334 -6.75 -30.41 6.71
CA ASP A 334 -6.17 -31.57 7.38
C ASP A 334 -5.59 -32.57 6.38
N ALA A 335 -6.30 -32.83 5.28
CA ALA A 335 -5.80 -33.68 4.20
C ALA A 335 -4.53 -33.10 3.53
N LEU A 336 -4.50 -31.78 3.27
CA LEU A 336 -3.30 -31.11 2.74
C LEU A 336 -2.13 -31.14 3.74
N ARG A 337 -2.40 -30.99 5.04
CA ARG A 337 -1.38 -31.08 6.09
C ARG A 337 -0.81 -32.49 6.21
N ALA A 338 -1.66 -33.51 6.11
CA ALA A 338 -1.22 -34.90 6.09
C ALA A 338 -0.29 -35.17 4.89
N MET A 339 -0.70 -34.76 3.69
CA MET A 339 0.11 -34.89 2.47
C MET A 339 1.45 -34.13 2.58
N MET A 340 1.47 -32.96 3.22
CA MET A 340 2.71 -32.20 3.46
C MET A 340 3.71 -32.99 4.31
N ILE A 341 3.23 -33.75 5.32
CA ILE A 341 4.08 -34.62 6.14
C ILE A 341 4.63 -35.77 5.29
N THR A 342 3.80 -36.40 4.45
CA THR A 342 4.23 -37.43 3.49
C THR A 342 5.34 -36.92 2.57
N LEU A 343 5.16 -35.72 2.00
CA LEU A 343 6.12 -35.08 1.12
C LEU A 343 7.46 -34.78 1.78
N GLN A 344 7.46 -34.35 3.04
CA GLN A 344 8.70 -34.08 3.78
C GLN A 344 9.57 -35.32 3.97
N PHE A 345 8.95 -36.50 4.09
CA PHE A 345 9.66 -37.76 4.19
C PHE A 345 10.20 -38.21 2.83
N VAL A 346 9.35 -38.15 1.80
CA VAL A 346 9.68 -38.56 0.42
C VAL A 346 10.79 -37.69 -0.19
N GLU A 347 10.79 -36.38 0.07
CA GLU A 347 11.83 -35.47 -0.44
C GLU A 347 13.22 -35.70 0.17
N GLN A 348 13.32 -36.25 1.38
CA GLN A 348 14.61 -36.57 2.01
C GLN A 348 15.26 -37.82 1.41
N GLY A 349 14.47 -38.75 0.87
CA GLY A 349 14.93 -40.00 0.25
C GLY A 349 15.22 -39.92 -1.25
N GLY A 350 14.73 -38.88 -1.92
CA GLY A 350 14.74 -38.74 -3.38
C GLY A 350 13.52 -39.43 -4.00
N LEU A 351 12.72 -38.68 -4.77
CA LEU A 351 11.42 -39.12 -5.30
C LEU A 351 11.55 -40.29 -6.30
N THR A 352 11.14 -41.49 -5.89
CA THR A 352 10.89 -42.61 -6.80
C THR A 352 9.56 -42.42 -7.53
N GLN A 353 9.37 -43.12 -8.67
CA GLN A 353 8.11 -43.05 -9.42
C GLN A 353 6.92 -43.58 -8.61
N GLU A 354 7.13 -44.60 -7.75
CA GLU A 354 6.09 -45.17 -6.89
C GLU A 354 5.63 -44.18 -5.81
N GLU A 355 6.56 -43.41 -5.24
CA GLU A 355 6.23 -42.34 -4.29
C GLU A 355 5.49 -41.19 -4.98
N ILE A 356 5.89 -40.83 -6.20
CA ILE A 356 5.17 -39.82 -7.01
C ILE A 356 3.73 -40.27 -7.28
N ASP A 357 3.52 -41.53 -7.66
CA ASP A 357 2.18 -42.07 -7.94
C ASP A 357 1.31 -42.12 -6.67
N THR A 358 1.94 -42.38 -5.51
CA THR A 358 1.27 -42.34 -4.19
C THR A 358 0.82 -40.92 -3.84
N VAL A 359 1.73 -39.94 -3.95
CA VAL A 359 1.43 -38.52 -3.73
C VAL A 359 0.35 -38.02 -4.69
N GLN A 360 0.37 -38.48 -5.94
CA GLN A 360 -0.68 -38.15 -6.92
C GLN A 360 -2.04 -38.68 -6.47
N THR A 361 -2.10 -39.93 -6.00
CA THR A 361 -3.34 -40.54 -5.51
C THR A 361 -3.89 -39.77 -4.30
N GLU A 362 -3.02 -39.45 -3.33
CA GLU A 362 -3.39 -38.61 -2.17
C GLU A 362 -3.91 -37.24 -2.61
N TYR A 363 -3.27 -36.62 -3.61
CA TYR A 363 -3.68 -35.32 -4.12
C TYR A 363 -4.98 -35.37 -4.92
N ASP A 364 -5.25 -36.45 -5.65
CA ASP A 364 -6.50 -36.65 -6.38
C ASP A 364 -7.69 -36.83 -5.42
N ASP A 365 -7.48 -37.47 -4.26
CA ASP A 365 -8.48 -37.54 -3.18
C ASP A 365 -8.78 -36.14 -2.63
N ILE A 366 -7.72 -35.33 -2.39
CA ILE A 366 -7.86 -33.93 -1.96
C ILE A 366 -8.58 -33.08 -3.01
N LEU A 367 -8.29 -33.27 -4.30
CA LEU A 367 -9.01 -32.60 -5.40
C LEU A 367 -10.50 -32.97 -5.38
N THR A 368 -10.83 -34.23 -5.10
CA THR A 368 -12.22 -34.69 -5.02
C THR A 368 -12.96 -34.00 -3.87
N LEU A 369 -12.35 -33.89 -2.69
CA LEU A 369 -12.91 -33.11 -1.55
C LEU A 369 -13.17 -31.65 -1.93
N MET A 370 -12.29 -31.04 -2.71
CA MET A 370 -12.46 -29.68 -3.21
C MET A 370 -13.53 -29.55 -4.30
N GLY A 371 -13.97 -30.65 -4.92
CA GLY A 371 -14.92 -30.63 -6.04
C GLY A 371 -14.26 -30.55 -7.40
N LEU A 372 -13.03 -31.05 -7.54
CA LEU A 372 -12.25 -31.06 -8.77
C LEU A 372 -11.89 -32.50 -9.16
N THR A 373 -11.92 -32.79 -10.45
CA THR A 373 -11.44 -34.06 -11.02
C THR A 373 -10.45 -33.80 -12.14
N VAL A 374 -9.45 -34.67 -12.26
CA VAL A 374 -8.45 -34.61 -13.32
C VAL A 374 -9.00 -35.30 -14.56
N VAL A 375 -9.19 -34.55 -15.64
CA VAL A 375 -9.61 -35.12 -16.94
C VAL A 375 -8.46 -35.04 -17.93
N LYS A 376 -8.12 -36.19 -18.53
CA LYS A 376 -7.13 -36.29 -19.62
C LYS A 376 -7.73 -35.69 -20.89
N GLN A 377 -7.24 -34.53 -21.31
CA GLN A 377 -7.62 -33.93 -22.58
C GLN A 377 -6.60 -34.28 -23.67
N LYS A 378 -7.07 -34.88 -24.77
CA LYS A 378 -6.27 -35.07 -25.97
C LYS A 378 -6.20 -33.73 -26.72
N THR A 379 -5.13 -32.97 -26.50
CA THR A 379 -4.91 -31.71 -27.22
C THR A 379 -4.19 -32.02 -28.54
N ARG A 380 -4.87 -31.82 -29.68
CA ARG A 380 -4.26 -31.92 -31.02
C ARG A 380 -3.63 -30.58 -31.37
N LYS A 381 -2.34 -30.38 -31.07
CA LYS A 381 -1.61 -29.18 -31.54
C LYS A 381 -1.25 -29.35 -33.03
N GLN A 382 -1.77 -28.51 -33.90
CA GLN A 382 -1.19 -28.27 -35.23
C GLN A 382 -0.01 -27.32 -35.05
N SER A 383 1.21 -27.81 -35.27
CA SER A 383 2.42 -27.00 -35.41
C SER A 383 3.07 -27.37 -36.74
N LEU A 384 3.43 -26.35 -37.53
CA LEU A 384 3.90 -26.46 -38.92
C LEU A 384 5.32 -27.01 -39.06
N PHE A 385 6.05 -27.27 -37.97
CA PHE A 385 7.39 -27.87 -38.05
C PHE A 385 7.66 -28.84 -36.87
N ASN A 386 7.97 -30.07 -37.26
CA ASN A 386 8.64 -31.17 -36.55
C ASN A 386 7.98 -31.88 -35.32
N LEU A 387 7.97 -33.21 -35.46
CA LEU A 387 7.84 -34.32 -34.49
C LEU A 387 6.65 -34.29 -33.51
N GLN A 388 5.75 -35.26 -33.72
CA GLN A 388 4.56 -35.54 -32.93
C GLN A 388 4.90 -36.05 -31.52
N HIS A 389 5.08 -35.15 -30.55
CA HIS A 389 4.89 -35.49 -29.14
C HIS A 389 3.50 -35.03 -28.69
N ILE A 390 2.56 -35.97 -28.65
CA ILE A 390 1.26 -35.79 -27.98
C ILE A 390 1.53 -35.89 -26.48
N GLN A 391 1.79 -34.77 -25.81
CA GLN A 391 1.71 -34.76 -24.35
C GLN A 391 0.24 -34.58 -23.93
N PRO A 392 -0.32 -35.49 -23.10
CA PRO A 392 -1.67 -35.31 -22.58
C PRO A 392 -1.71 -34.02 -21.75
N THR A 393 -2.63 -33.12 -22.07
CA THR A 393 -2.85 -31.93 -21.25
C THR A 393 -3.89 -32.31 -20.20
N PHE A 394 -3.51 -32.24 -18.92
CA PHE A 394 -4.44 -32.47 -17.82
C PHE A 394 -5.24 -31.19 -17.56
N VAL A 395 -6.56 -31.32 -17.51
CA VAL A 395 -7.47 -30.21 -17.20
C VAL A 395 -8.32 -30.60 -16.00
N LEU A 396 -8.35 -29.73 -14.99
CA LEU A 396 -9.25 -29.87 -13.85
C LEU A 396 -10.67 -29.49 -14.27
N ARG A 397 -11.63 -30.38 -14.01
CA ARG A 397 -13.07 -30.12 -14.16
C ARG A 397 -13.78 -30.20 -12.83
N GLU A 398 -14.81 -29.38 -12.66
CA GLU A 398 -15.65 -29.44 -11.47
C GLU A 398 -16.48 -30.73 -11.44
N THR A 399 -16.65 -31.28 -10.24
CA THR A 399 -17.55 -32.42 -10.00
C THR A 399 -18.98 -31.92 -9.78
N LYS A 400 -19.94 -32.84 -9.93
CA LYS A 400 -21.36 -32.58 -9.58
C LYS A 400 -21.69 -32.95 -8.12
N ASP A 401 -20.69 -33.26 -7.31
CA ASP A 401 -20.89 -33.67 -5.93
C ASP A 401 -21.37 -32.48 -5.09
N PRO A 402 -22.61 -32.52 -4.54
CA PRO A 402 -23.15 -31.42 -3.75
C PRO A 402 -22.35 -31.15 -2.47
N ASP A 403 -21.63 -32.14 -1.94
CA ASP A 403 -20.90 -32.05 -0.68
C ASP A 403 -19.44 -31.61 -0.84
N SER A 404 -19.02 -31.33 -2.08
CA SER A 404 -17.69 -30.79 -2.36
C SER A 404 -17.53 -29.33 -1.90
N LEU A 405 -16.31 -28.93 -1.54
CA LEU A 405 -16.02 -27.57 -1.03
C LEU A 405 -16.57 -26.47 -1.95
N ILE A 406 -16.31 -26.56 -3.27
CA ILE A 406 -16.78 -25.55 -4.23
C ILE A 406 -18.30 -25.47 -4.26
N ASN A 407 -19.00 -26.60 -4.27
CA ASN A 407 -20.47 -26.61 -4.32
C ASN A 407 -21.10 -26.17 -2.99
N LEU A 408 -20.50 -26.52 -1.86
CA LEU A 408 -20.91 -26.00 -0.55
C LEU A 408 -20.71 -24.50 -0.44
N VAL A 409 -19.59 -23.95 -0.92
CA VAL A 409 -19.35 -22.50 -0.96
C VAL A 409 -20.38 -21.80 -1.86
N ARG A 410 -20.70 -22.39 -3.03
CA ARG A 410 -21.75 -21.86 -3.91
C ARG A 410 -23.13 -21.89 -3.27
N LYS A 411 -23.48 -23.00 -2.62
CA LYS A 411 -24.73 -23.11 -1.87
C LYS A 411 -24.80 -22.05 -0.78
N TRP A 412 -23.70 -21.88 -0.03
CA TRP A 412 -23.61 -20.92 1.05
C TRP A 412 -23.80 -19.48 0.56
N TYR A 413 -23.01 -18.98 -0.40
CA TYR A 413 -23.20 -17.60 -0.88
C TYR A 413 -24.53 -17.40 -1.61
N ARG A 414 -25.11 -18.44 -2.24
CA ARG A 414 -26.47 -18.32 -2.83
C ARG A 414 -27.55 -18.14 -1.78
N ILE A 415 -27.38 -18.72 -0.59
CA ILE A 415 -28.30 -18.47 0.53
C ILE A 415 -28.17 -17.02 1.01
N TRP A 416 -26.99 -16.42 0.94
CA TRP A 416 -26.83 -14.99 1.19
C TRP A 416 -27.66 -14.15 0.22
N LEU A 417 -27.70 -14.51 -1.07
CA LEU A 417 -28.51 -13.78 -2.06
C LEU A 417 -30.02 -13.82 -1.77
N SER A 418 -30.47 -14.77 -0.95
CA SER A 418 -31.87 -14.85 -0.49
C SER A 418 -32.14 -14.04 0.78
N ASP A 419 -31.16 -13.28 1.29
CA ASP A 419 -31.36 -12.42 2.47
C ASP A 419 -32.38 -11.31 2.15
N PRO A 420 -33.44 -11.15 2.96
CA PRO A 420 -34.45 -10.12 2.72
C PRO A 420 -33.90 -8.68 2.74
N ASN A 421 -32.73 -8.46 3.35
CA ASN A 421 -32.09 -7.14 3.45
C ASN A 421 -31.00 -6.93 2.39
N MET A 422 -30.79 -7.88 1.47
CA MET A 422 -29.76 -7.76 0.44
C MET A 422 -30.08 -6.60 -0.51
N ALA A 423 -29.13 -5.68 -0.72
CA ALA A 423 -29.25 -4.65 -1.75
C ALA A 423 -28.96 -5.22 -3.14
N ASP A 424 -29.59 -4.67 -4.18
CA ASP A 424 -29.42 -5.13 -5.57
C ASP A 424 -27.95 -5.05 -6.04
N GLU A 425 -27.21 -4.03 -5.59
CA GLU A 425 -25.80 -3.85 -5.94
C GLU A 425 -24.90 -4.92 -5.28
N ASP A 426 -25.23 -5.32 -4.05
CA ASP A 426 -24.49 -6.32 -3.29
C ASP A 426 -24.62 -7.72 -3.88
N GLU A 427 -25.75 -8.04 -4.53
CA GLU A 427 -25.97 -9.33 -5.19
C GLU A 427 -24.86 -9.62 -6.21
N TYR A 428 -24.56 -8.63 -7.05
CA TYR A 428 -23.53 -8.73 -8.08
C TYR A 428 -22.13 -8.84 -7.46
N VAL A 429 -21.85 -7.98 -6.47
CA VAL A 429 -20.53 -7.90 -5.81
C VAL A 429 -20.20 -9.22 -5.09
N LEU A 430 -21.14 -9.78 -4.33
CA LEU A 430 -20.94 -11.04 -3.62
C LEU A 430 -20.68 -12.20 -4.58
N LEU A 431 -21.47 -12.31 -5.65
CA LEU A 431 -21.31 -13.36 -6.66
C LEU A 431 -19.94 -13.27 -7.32
N GLU A 432 -19.53 -12.07 -7.76
CA GLU A 432 -18.24 -11.85 -8.42
C GLU A 432 -17.07 -12.19 -7.49
N ILE A 433 -17.11 -11.74 -6.22
CA ILE A 433 -16.05 -11.98 -5.24
C ILE A 433 -15.86 -13.49 -5.02
N TRP A 434 -16.94 -14.24 -4.82
CA TRP A 434 -16.83 -15.67 -4.50
C TRP A 434 -16.48 -16.52 -5.70
N GLU A 435 -17.01 -16.25 -6.90
CA GLU A 435 -16.57 -16.95 -8.11
C GLU A 435 -15.10 -16.64 -8.45
N ARG A 436 -14.65 -15.39 -8.24
CA ARG A 436 -13.23 -15.04 -8.38
C ARG A 436 -12.34 -15.80 -7.40
N LYS A 437 -12.77 -15.96 -6.13
CA LYS A 437 -12.05 -16.78 -5.14
C LYS A 437 -12.00 -18.25 -5.55
N ILE A 438 -13.09 -18.80 -6.06
CA ILE A 438 -13.15 -20.18 -6.59
C ILE A 438 -12.19 -20.35 -7.78
N GLU A 439 -12.14 -19.40 -8.71
CA GLU A 439 -11.18 -19.43 -9.82
C GLU A 439 -9.72 -19.35 -9.36
N LEU A 440 -9.43 -18.55 -8.33
CA LEU A 440 -8.10 -18.50 -7.72
C LEU A 440 -7.74 -19.84 -7.06
N LEU A 441 -8.69 -20.49 -6.37
CA LEU A 441 -8.50 -21.82 -5.81
C LEU A 441 -8.16 -22.82 -6.91
N LYS A 442 -8.96 -22.90 -7.98
CA LYS A 442 -8.71 -23.78 -9.14
C LYS A 442 -7.35 -23.53 -9.78
N ARG A 443 -6.93 -22.27 -9.88
CA ARG A 443 -5.63 -21.93 -10.47
C ARG A 443 -4.48 -22.40 -9.59
N ARG A 444 -4.61 -22.26 -8.26
CA ARG A 444 -3.59 -22.70 -7.30
C ARG A 444 -3.50 -24.23 -7.24
N THR A 445 -4.63 -24.93 -7.19
CA THR A 445 -4.66 -26.40 -7.20
C THR A 445 -4.10 -26.96 -8.51
N ARG A 446 -4.44 -26.37 -9.65
CA ARG A 446 -3.86 -26.75 -10.95
C ARG A 446 -2.34 -26.59 -10.99
N LYS A 447 -1.81 -25.49 -10.44
CA LYS A 447 -0.37 -25.27 -10.36
C LYS A 447 0.31 -26.34 -9.50
N LEU A 448 -0.29 -26.68 -8.35
CA LEU A 448 0.23 -27.74 -7.47
C LEU A 448 0.20 -29.11 -8.18
N HIS A 449 -0.92 -29.48 -8.80
CA HIS A 449 -1.03 -30.70 -9.61
C HIS A 449 0.06 -30.80 -10.69
N GLN A 450 0.32 -29.71 -11.42
CA GLN A 450 1.35 -29.68 -12.47
C GLN A 450 2.77 -29.89 -11.92
N LYS A 451 3.04 -29.39 -10.71
CA LYS A 451 4.34 -29.58 -10.04
C LYS A 451 4.52 -30.99 -9.52
N ILE A 452 3.47 -31.60 -8.98
CA ILE A 452 3.48 -33.02 -8.59
C ILE A 452 3.81 -33.92 -9.79
N LEU A 453 3.31 -33.58 -10.98
CA LEU A 453 3.63 -34.33 -12.22
C LEU A 453 5.07 -34.14 -12.72
N ASN A 454 5.74 -33.03 -12.40
CA ASN A 454 7.08 -32.71 -12.92
C ASN A 454 8.01 -32.16 -11.82
N PRO A 455 8.38 -32.97 -10.80
CA PRO A 455 9.15 -32.50 -9.65
C PRO A 455 10.59 -32.09 -9.98
N LEU A 456 11.15 -32.52 -11.11
CA LEU A 456 12.57 -32.35 -11.46
C LEU A 456 12.92 -31.01 -12.16
N GLN A 457 11.94 -30.15 -12.46
CA GLN A 457 12.15 -28.96 -13.29
C GLN A 457 12.36 -27.64 -12.52
N GLU A 458 12.18 -27.59 -11.20
CA GLU A 458 12.18 -26.33 -10.44
C GLU A 458 12.93 -26.43 -9.09
N GLU A 459 13.55 -25.32 -8.66
CA GLU A 459 14.39 -25.22 -7.44
C GLU A 459 13.61 -25.21 -6.11
N THR A 460 12.29 -25.06 -6.16
CA THR A 460 11.40 -24.95 -4.98
C THR A 460 10.81 -26.29 -4.58
N ARG A 461 10.85 -26.62 -3.28
CA ARG A 461 10.31 -27.85 -2.70
C ARG A 461 8.78 -27.92 -2.81
N LEU A 462 8.23 -29.12 -2.92
CA LEU A 462 6.81 -29.35 -3.13
C LEU A 462 6.00 -29.05 -1.85
N ASP A 463 6.59 -29.31 -0.67
CA ASP A 463 6.00 -29.01 0.63
C ASP A 463 5.72 -27.50 0.84
N ASP A 464 6.59 -26.62 0.32
CA ASP A 464 6.39 -25.17 0.35
C ASP A 464 5.14 -24.73 -0.44
N TYR A 465 4.83 -25.38 -1.56
CA TYR A 465 3.61 -25.08 -2.33
C TYR A 465 2.34 -25.53 -1.61
N VAL A 466 2.39 -26.70 -0.97
CA VAL A 466 1.26 -27.20 -0.16
C VAL A 466 1.04 -26.26 1.03
N LYS A 467 2.11 -25.84 1.69
CA LYS A 467 2.06 -24.87 2.79
C LYS A 467 1.51 -23.51 2.36
N GLU A 468 1.89 -23.01 1.18
CA GLU A 468 1.33 -21.78 0.62
C GLU A 468 -0.18 -21.93 0.33
N LEU A 469 -0.62 -23.08 -0.21
CA LEU A 469 -2.02 -23.36 -0.47
C LEU A 469 -2.84 -23.41 0.83
N VAL A 470 -2.37 -24.12 1.85
CA VAL A 470 -3.03 -24.19 3.17
C VAL A 470 -3.13 -22.80 3.80
N ARG A 471 -2.04 -22.01 3.79
CA ARG A 471 -2.06 -20.64 4.30
C ARG A 471 -3.06 -19.76 3.53
N TRP A 472 -3.11 -19.89 2.21
CA TRP A 472 -4.04 -19.12 1.39
C TRP A 472 -5.50 -19.52 1.62
N LEU A 473 -5.81 -20.82 1.77
CA LEU A 473 -7.15 -21.29 2.11
C LEU A 473 -7.65 -20.67 3.41
N ARG A 474 -6.81 -20.73 4.45
CA ARG A 474 -7.11 -20.18 5.78
C ARG A 474 -7.27 -18.67 5.78
N ASP A 475 -6.30 -17.94 5.23
CA ASP A 475 -6.20 -16.49 5.44
C ASP A 475 -6.98 -15.69 4.40
N ARG A 476 -7.17 -16.25 3.19
CA ARG A 476 -7.62 -15.50 2.00
C ARG A 476 -8.83 -16.09 1.28
N PHE A 477 -9.10 -17.38 1.40
CA PHE A 477 -10.28 -18.00 0.79
C PHE A 477 -11.52 -17.75 1.66
N LYS A 478 -11.61 -18.41 2.82
CA LYS A 478 -12.64 -18.19 3.84
C LYS A 478 -12.01 -18.35 5.22
N GLN A 479 -11.96 -17.28 6.00
CA GLN A 479 -11.52 -17.35 7.39
C GLN A 479 -12.59 -18.06 8.23
N ALA A 480 -12.18 -19.02 9.05
CA ALA A 480 -13.03 -19.55 10.11
C ALA A 480 -13.24 -18.44 11.15
N ARG A 481 -14.50 -18.15 11.50
CA ARG A 481 -14.84 -17.13 12.52
C ARG A 481 -14.12 -17.49 13.82
N SER A 482 -13.16 -16.67 14.26
CA SER A 482 -12.30 -16.99 15.40
C SER A 482 -13.03 -16.75 16.73
N SER A 483 -12.78 -17.61 17.71
CA SER A 483 -13.51 -17.73 18.99
C SER A 483 -13.49 -16.48 19.88
N TRP A 484 -12.60 -15.52 19.66
CA TRP A 484 -12.50 -14.28 20.46
C TRP A 484 -13.51 -13.19 20.05
N HIS A 485 -14.35 -13.44 19.05
CA HIS A 485 -15.42 -12.54 18.60
C HIS A 485 -16.77 -12.81 19.27
N GLU A 486 -16.82 -13.60 20.34
CA GLU A 486 -18.07 -13.88 21.05
C GLU A 486 -18.67 -12.62 21.69
N PRO A 487 -20.00 -12.44 21.62
CA PRO A 487 -20.65 -11.28 22.20
C PRO A 487 -20.53 -11.29 23.73
N GLU A 488 -20.22 -10.13 24.29
CA GLU A 488 -20.05 -9.91 25.72
C GLU A 488 -21.02 -8.85 26.24
N VAL A 489 -21.61 -9.08 27.41
CA VAL A 489 -22.46 -8.10 28.09
C VAL A 489 -21.78 -7.71 29.40
N ARG A 490 -21.35 -6.46 29.49
CA ARG A 490 -20.71 -5.89 30.69
C ARG A 490 -21.70 -4.98 31.42
N MET A 491 -21.75 -5.10 32.74
CA MET A 491 -22.45 -4.11 33.58
C MET A 491 -21.42 -3.06 34.01
N GLU A 492 -21.66 -1.78 33.73
CA GLU A 492 -20.70 -0.72 34.04
C GLU A 492 -20.88 -0.18 35.46
N ARG A 493 -22.03 0.47 35.72
CA ARG A 493 -22.35 1.10 37.00
C ARG A 493 -23.84 1.47 37.09
N VAL A 494 -24.33 1.64 38.32
CA VAL A 494 -25.59 2.36 38.58
C VAL A 494 -25.33 3.85 38.36
N VAL A 495 -26.03 4.45 37.40
CA VAL A 495 -25.97 5.88 37.09
C VAL A 495 -27.20 6.55 37.74
N LYS A 496 -26.97 7.66 38.43
CA LYS A 496 -28.03 8.53 38.96
C LYS A 496 -27.95 9.85 38.22
N ASP A 497 -28.96 10.15 37.43
CA ASP A 497 -29.04 11.40 36.68
C ASP A 497 -30.43 12.03 36.86
N GLU A 498 -30.47 13.31 37.19
CA GLU A 498 -31.70 14.14 37.36
C GLU A 498 -32.89 13.49 38.11
N GLY A 499 -32.64 12.58 39.06
CA GLY A 499 -33.69 11.91 39.85
C GLY A 499 -34.11 10.53 39.34
N HIS A 500 -33.59 10.09 38.19
CA HIS A 500 -33.74 8.73 37.69
C HIS A 500 -32.49 7.90 38.01
N THR A 501 -32.70 6.72 38.58
CA THR A 501 -31.62 5.74 38.80
C THR A 501 -31.77 4.65 37.76
N TYR A 502 -30.71 4.41 36.99
CA TYR A 502 -30.67 3.35 35.99
C TYR A 502 -29.33 2.62 36.03
N ILE A 503 -29.30 1.41 35.49
CA ILE A 503 -28.10 0.58 35.37
C ILE A 503 -27.74 0.52 33.90
N ARG A 504 -26.50 0.87 33.57
CA ARG A 504 -26.00 0.80 32.20
C ARG A 504 -25.31 -0.54 31.98
N PHE A 505 -25.82 -1.27 30.99
CA PHE A 505 -25.14 -2.40 30.37
C PHE A 505 -24.52 -1.99 29.06
N THR A 506 -23.35 -2.53 28.76
CA THR A 506 -22.64 -2.32 27.51
C THR A 506 -22.55 -3.66 26.80
N LEU A 507 -23.19 -3.74 25.63
CA LEU A 507 -23.21 -4.91 24.77
C LEU A 507 -22.13 -4.78 23.73
N ASN A 508 -21.16 -5.67 23.79
CA ASN A 508 -20.02 -5.75 22.88
C ASN A 508 -20.23 -6.93 21.95
N TYR A 509 -20.29 -6.69 20.65
CA TYR A 509 -20.50 -7.74 19.66
C TYR A 509 -19.81 -7.37 18.34
N TYR A 510 -19.62 -8.37 17.49
CA TYR A 510 -19.06 -8.17 16.17
C TYR A 510 -20.13 -8.44 15.13
N VAL A 511 -20.22 -7.59 14.12
CA VAL A 511 -21.09 -7.77 12.95
C VAL A 511 -20.22 -8.26 11.80
N ASP A 512 -20.75 -9.23 11.02
CA ASP A 512 -20.09 -9.67 9.80
C ASP A 512 -20.17 -8.57 8.70
N ASP A 513 -19.83 -8.89 7.44
CA ASP A 513 -19.52 -7.93 6.37
C ASP A 513 -20.40 -6.66 6.40
N ILE A 514 -19.84 -5.56 6.91
CA ILE A 514 -20.54 -4.29 7.13
C ILE A 514 -20.76 -3.52 5.83
N ARG A 515 -20.12 -3.94 4.72
CA ARG A 515 -20.23 -3.22 3.44
C ARG A 515 -21.56 -3.52 2.75
N LEU A 516 -22.21 -4.61 3.13
CA LEU A 516 -23.55 -4.93 2.66
C LEU A 516 -24.56 -3.90 3.16
N GLU A 517 -25.68 -3.82 2.46
CA GLU A 517 -26.79 -2.91 2.77
C GLU A 517 -26.33 -1.45 2.71
N ASP A 518 -25.50 -1.11 1.71
CA ASP A 518 -24.92 0.23 1.52
C ASP A 518 -24.13 0.76 2.74
N GLY A 519 -23.62 -0.13 3.58
CA GLY A 519 -22.92 0.23 4.81
C GLY A 519 -23.82 0.35 6.06
N GLU A 520 -25.13 0.24 5.92
CA GLU A 520 -26.11 0.43 7.00
C GLU A 520 -26.33 -0.83 7.85
N ARG A 521 -25.76 -1.96 7.44
CA ARG A 521 -25.95 -3.25 8.11
C ARG A 521 -25.63 -3.21 9.61
N GLY A 522 -24.54 -2.53 9.98
CA GLY A 522 -24.18 -2.36 11.39
C GLY A 522 -25.25 -1.62 12.21
N ALA A 523 -25.82 -0.56 11.65
CA ALA A 523 -26.87 0.23 12.29
C ALA A 523 -28.18 -0.57 12.41
N ARG A 524 -28.55 -1.31 11.36
CA ARG A 524 -29.70 -2.22 11.38
C ARG A 524 -29.55 -3.30 12.44
N VAL A 525 -28.43 -4.00 12.48
CA VAL A 525 -28.16 -5.06 13.47
C VAL A 525 -28.27 -4.51 14.89
N ASN A 526 -27.71 -3.33 15.14
CA ASN A 526 -27.85 -2.66 16.43
C ASN A 526 -29.32 -2.37 16.78
N SER A 527 -30.09 -1.83 15.83
CA SER A 527 -31.52 -1.57 16.02
C SER A 527 -32.33 -2.84 16.28
N ASP A 528 -32.02 -3.94 15.60
CA ASP A 528 -32.69 -5.23 15.77
C ASP A 528 -32.43 -5.83 17.15
N ILE A 529 -31.16 -5.83 17.58
CA ILE A 529 -30.76 -6.26 18.93
C ILE A 529 -31.47 -5.43 19.99
N HIS A 530 -31.46 -4.10 19.86
CA HIS A 530 -32.10 -3.20 20.82
C HIS A 530 -33.60 -3.49 20.94
N ARG A 531 -34.29 -3.65 19.80
CA ARG A 531 -35.73 -3.94 19.75
C ARG A 531 -36.07 -5.27 20.40
N GLU A 532 -35.31 -6.32 20.12
CA GLU A 532 -35.50 -7.65 20.70
C GLU A 532 -35.28 -7.64 22.22
N ILE A 533 -34.22 -6.98 22.69
CA ILE A 533 -33.93 -6.83 24.13
C ILE A 533 -35.08 -6.10 24.84
N MET A 534 -35.53 -4.99 24.27
CA MET A 534 -36.64 -4.21 24.84
C MET A 534 -37.95 -5.00 24.84
N HIS A 535 -38.20 -5.85 23.83
CA HIS A 535 -39.39 -6.69 23.79
C HIS A 535 -39.41 -7.70 24.95
N HIS A 536 -38.34 -8.49 25.12
CA HIS A 536 -38.30 -9.56 26.15
C HIS A 536 -38.18 -9.02 27.58
N LEU A 537 -37.58 -7.84 27.76
CA LEU A 537 -37.36 -7.28 29.10
C LEU A 537 -38.49 -6.36 29.56
N LYS A 538 -39.39 -5.92 28.67
CA LYS A 538 -40.57 -5.12 29.03
C LYS A 538 -41.59 -5.90 29.88
N ASP A 539 -41.67 -7.22 29.71
CA ASP A 539 -42.59 -8.09 30.46
C ASP A 539 -42.04 -8.47 31.85
N ASP A 540 -40.71 -8.59 31.98
CA ASP A 540 -40.05 -8.92 33.26
C ASP A 540 -40.10 -7.75 34.26
N CYS A 541 -40.06 -6.49 33.80
CA CYS A 541 -40.19 -5.33 34.70
C CYS A 541 -41.66 -5.01 35.06
N ARG A 542 -42.65 -5.51 34.31
CA ARG A 542 -44.09 -5.35 34.62
C ARG A 542 -44.66 -6.45 35.52
N SER A 543 -44.08 -7.64 35.50
CA SER A 543 -44.57 -8.80 36.26
C SER A 543 -44.20 -8.79 37.76
N GLN A 544 -43.52 -7.74 38.23
CA GLN A 544 -43.13 -7.54 39.64
C GLN A 544 -43.77 -6.33 40.32
N VAL A 545 -44.74 -5.68 39.65
CA VAL A 545 -45.64 -4.67 40.24
C VAL A 545 -47.03 -5.27 40.37
#